data_AF-A0A2H9U701-F1
#
_entry.id   AF-A0A2H9U701-F1
#
_cell.length_a   1.000
_cell.length_b   1.000
_cell.length_c   1.000
_cell.angle_alpha   90.00
_cell.angle_beta   90.00
_cell.angle_gamma   90.00
#
_symmetry.space_group_name_H-M   'P 1'
#
loop_
_entity.id
_entity.type
_entity.pdbx_description
1 polymer ?
#
loop_
_entity_poly.entity_id
_entity_poly.type
_entity_poly.pdbx_seq_one_letter_code
_entity_poly.pdbx_strand_id
1 'polypeptide(L)' 'MKSREHYSQEFRAEAVRLVLEQGLSQAEAATRLGIA' A
#
# COMPACT_ATOMS: atom_id res chain seq x y z
N MET A 1 11.12 -2.67 19.20
CA MET A 1 11.23 -2.34 17.77
C MET A 1 10.04 -2.94 17.05
N LYS A 2 9.21 -2.15 16.35
CA LYS A 2 8.11 -2.70 15.55
C LYS A 2 8.72 -3.57 14.45
N SER A 3 8.38 -4.86 14.44
CA SER A 3 8.78 -5.79 13.39
C SER A 3 8.31 -5.21 12.06
N ARG A 4 9.23 -5.11 11.08
CA ARG A 4 8.87 -4.64 9.74
C ARG A 4 7.92 -5.67 9.16
N GLU A 5 6.68 -5.28 8.88
CA GLU A 5 5.73 -6.16 8.22
C GLU A 5 6.29 -6.53 6.84
N HIS A 6 6.48 -7.82 6.61
CA HIS A 6 6.97 -8.33 5.33
C HIS A 6 5.79 -8.46 4.37
N TYR A 7 5.41 -7.35 3.73
CA TYR A 7 4.44 -7.41 2.64
C TYR A 7 5.02 -8.15 1.43
N SER A 8 4.19 -9.00 0.82
CA SER A 8 4.52 -9.70 -0.42
C SER A 8 4.80 -8.71 -1.56
N GLN A 9 5.48 -9.18 -2.61
CA GLN A 9 5.77 -8.36 -3.78
C GLN A 9 4.48 -7.87 -4.46
N GLU A 10 3.47 -8.74 -4.55
CA GLU A 10 2.15 -8.42 -5.11
C GLU A 10 1.44 -7.33 -4.32
N PHE A 11 1.50 -7.41 -2.99
CA PHE A 11 0.89 -6.40 -2.13
C PHE A 11 1.55 -5.02 -2.32
N ARG A 12 2.88 -4.99 -2.46
CA ARG A 12 3.62 -3.74 -2.74
C ARG A 12 3.30 -3.20 -4.14
N ALA A 13 3.18 -4.08 -5.13
CA ALA A 13 2.84 -3.69 -6.49
C ALA A 13 1.45 -3.05 -6.55
N GLU A 14 0.46 -3.62 -5.86
CA GLU A 14 -0.88 -3.04 -5.74
C GLU A 14 -0.84 -1.66 -5.06
N ALA A 15 -0.06 -1.48 -3.99
CA ALA A 15 0.10 -0.17 -3.35
C ALA A 15 0.65 0.89 -4.31
N VAL A 16 1.65 0.55 -5.11
CA VAL A 16 2.21 1.44 -6.13
C VAL A 16 1.18 1.73 -7.22
N ARG A 17 0.41 0.71 -7.64
CA ARG A 17 -0.63 0.83 -8.65
C ARG A 17 -1.74 1.81 -8.24
N LEU A 18 -2.21 1.70 -6.99
CA LEU A 18 -3.23 2.59 -6.42
C LEU A 18 -2.77 4.06 -6.45
N VAL A 19 -1.51 4.33 -6.16
CA VAL A 19 -1.00 5.71 -6.14
C VAL A 19 -0.70 6.23 -7.55
N LEU A 20 0.02 5.47 -8.38
CA LEU A 20 0.51 5.96 -9.66
C LEU A 20 -0.53 5.88 -10.78
N GLU A 21 -1.34 4.82 -10.82
CA GLU A 21 -2.32 4.62 -11.89
C GLU A 21 -3.69 5.19 -11.54
N GLN A 22 -4.13 5.07 -10.28
CA GLN A 22 -5.43 5.58 -9.85
C GLN A 22 -5.37 6.99 -9.23
N GLY A 23 -4.16 7.52 -9.02
CA GLY A 23 -3.95 8.88 -8.50
C GLY A 23 -4.33 9.03 -7.02
N LEU A 24 -4.42 7.94 -6.26
CA LEU A 24 -4.75 8.00 -4.84
C LEU A 24 -3.58 8.57 -4.03
N SER A 25 -3.89 9.28 -2.95
CA SER A 25 -2.88 9.61 -1.94
C SER A 25 -2.42 8.35 -1.20
N GLN A 26 -1.25 8.42 -0.55
CA GLN A 26 -0.71 7.29 0.22
C GLN A 26 -1.68 6.83 1.33
N ALA A 27 -2.39 7.78 1.96
CA ALA A 27 -3.36 7.47 3.03
C ALA A 27 -4.60 6.75 2.49
N GLU A 28 -5.10 7.17 1.33
CA GLU A 28 -6.23 6.50 0.65
C GLU A 28 -5.84 5.10 0.18
N ALA A 29 -4.64 4.94 -0.39
CA ALA A 29 -4.10 3.64 -0.77
C ALA A 29 -3.96 2.72 0.45
N ALA A 30 -3.42 3.20 1.57
CA ALA A 30 -3.30 2.45 2.82
C ALA A 30 -4.66 2.02 3.39
N THR A 31 -5.66 2.91 3.34
CA THR A 31 -7.04 2.60 3.74
C THR A 31 -7.63 1.51 2.86
N ARG A 32 -7.41 1.60 1.54
CA ARG A 32 -7.89 0.62 0.57
C ARG A 32 -7.23 -0.75 0.71
N LEU A 33 -5.97 -0.78 1.17
CA LEU A 33 -5.20 -1.98 1.48
C LEU A 33 -5.43 -2.52 2.89
N GLY A 34 -6.20 -1.83 3.73
CA GLY A 34 -6.52 -2.26 5.10
C GLY A 34 -5.34 -2.20 6.07
N ILE A 35 -4.38 -1.30 5.83
CA ILE A 35 -3.16 -1.13 6.65
C ILE A 35 -3.03 0.28 7.27
N ALA A 36 -4.04 1.12 7.08
CA ALA A 36 -4.15 2.45 7.70
C ALA A 36 -4.82 2.37 9.08
#